data_AF-A0A3R6NWI2-F1
#
_entry.id   AF-A0A3R6NWI2-F1
#
_cell.length_a   1.000
_cell.length_b   1.000
_cell.length_c   1.000
_cell.angle_alpha   90.00
_cell.angle_beta   90.00
_cell.angle_gamma   90.00
#
_symmetry.space_group_name_H-M   'P 1'
#
loop_
_entity.id
_entity.type
_entity.pdbx_description
1 polymer ?
#
loop_
_entity_poly.entity_id
_entity_poly.type
_entity_poly.pdbx_seq_one_letter_code
_entity_poly.pdbx_strand_id
1 'polypeptide(L)'
;MTNKEKAQMIQDVIDHPGRERTYYSLIEDLGDLKSNYADYMTTEPINCNEELQRVANADYELCTALLTAILREDHFSNGSFERRQRAGQVDEILKRMVAELNK
;
A
#
# COMPACT_ATOMS: atom_id res chain seq x y z
N MET A 1 2.21 -18.58 0.88
CA MET A 1 3.19 -17.75 1.61
C MET A 1 2.72 -17.62 3.05
N THR A 2 3.62 -17.76 4.01
CA THR A 2 3.36 -17.55 5.44
C THR A 2 3.39 -16.05 5.78
N ASN A 3 2.81 -15.65 6.92
CA ASN A 3 2.85 -14.26 7.36
C ASN A 3 4.30 -13.75 7.53
N LYS A 4 5.20 -14.61 8.03
CA LYS A 4 6.61 -14.28 8.20
C LYS A 4 7.31 -14.00 6.87
N GLU A 5 7.04 -14.81 5.84
CA GLU A 5 7.58 -14.59 4.50
C GLU A 5 7.03 -13.29 3.89
N LYS A 6 5.72 -13.04 4.02
CA LYS A 6 5.09 -11.78 3.58
C LYS A 6 5.75 -10.56 4.26
N ALA A 7 5.91 -10.62 5.58
CA ALA A 7 6.48 -9.52 6.35
C ALA A 7 7.95 -9.24 5.95
N GLN A 8 8.73 -10.28 5.67
CA GLN A 8 10.10 -10.12 5.19
C GLN A 8 10.15 -9.42 3.83
N MET A 9 9.32 -9.83 2.87
CA MET A 9 9.27 -9.21 1.55
C MET A 9 8.87 -7.73 1.62
N ILE A 10 7.92 -7.39 2.49
CA ILE A 10 7.51 -6.00 2.71
C ILE A 10 8.65 -5.22 3.36
N GLN A 11 9.35 -5.79 4.35
CA GLN A 11 10.50 -5.16 4.99
C GLN A 11 11.63 -4.90 4.00
N ASP A 12 11.90 -5.83 3.09
CA ASP A 12 12.94 -5.67 2.07
C ASP A 12 12.66 -4.46 1.16
N VAL A 13 11.40 -4.18 0.83
CA VAL A 13 10.98 -3.00 0.05
C VAL A 13 11.03 -1.72 0.88
N ILE A 14 10.75 -1.78 2.19
CA ILE A 14 10.94 -0.63 3.09
C ILE A 14 12.43 -0.25 3.16
N ASP A 15 13.31 -1.25 3.30
CA ASP A 15 14.76 -1.04 3.44
C ASP A 15 15.41 -0.62 2.12
N HIS A 16 14.85 -1.07 1.00
CA HIS A 16 15.34 -0.78 -0.35
C HIS A 16 14.19 -0.25 -1.24
N PRO A 17 13.72 0.98 -0.99
CA PRO A 17 12.60 1.54 -1.71
C PRO A 17 12.94 1.73 -3.18
N GLY A 18 11.95 1.46 -4.04
CA GLY A 18 12.09 1.52 -5.49
C GLY A 18 11.21 2.59 -6.13
N ARG A 19 10.85 2.37 -7.39
CA ARG A 19 9.81 3.13 -8.08
C ARG A 19 8.47 2.42 -7.95
N GLU A 20 7.39 3.05 -8.41
CA GLU A 20 6.03 2.48 -8.41
C GLU A 20 5.99 0.99 -8.81
N ARG A 21 6.69 0.59 -9.88
CA ARG A 21 6.79 -0.81 -10.30
C ARG A 21 7.26 -1.79 -9.22
N THR A 22 8.17 -1.38 -8.34
CA THR A 22 8.62 -2.22 -7.20
C THR A 22 7.46 -2.58 -6.28
N TYR A 23 6.55 -1.63 -6.06
CA TYR A 23 5.41 -1.82 -5.17
C TYR A 23 4.28 -2.60 -5.86
N TYR A 24 4.10 -2.43 -7.17
CA TYR A 24 3.24 -3.32 -7.96
C TYR A 24 3.74 -4.76 -7.90
N SER A 25 5.02 -5.01 -8.18
CA SER A 25 5.58 -6.36 -8.09
C SER A 25 5.47 -6.93 -6.68
N LEU A 26 5.70 -6.13 -5.63
CA LEU A 26 5.49 -6.56 -4.25
C LEU A 26 4.06 -7.08 -4.03
N ILE A 27 3.03 -6.29 -4.35
CA ILE A 27 1.64 -6.72 -4.08
C ILE A 27 1.19 -7.87 -4.97
N GLU A 28 1.73 -7.98 -6.18
CA GLU A 28 1.51 -9.12 -7.09
C GLU A 28 2.14 -10.41 -6.53
N ASP A 29 3.39 -10.35 -6.09
CA ASP A 29 4.12 -11.49 -5.53
C ASP A 29 3.50 -11.96 -4.20
N LEU A 30 2.96 -11.03 -3.40
CA LEU A 30 2.18 -11.34 -2.20
C LEU A 30 0.81 -11.97 -2.51
N GLY A 31 0.32 -11.83 -3.75
CA GLY A 31 -1.02 -12.24 -4.17
C GLY A 31 -2.14 -11.32 -3.66
N ASP A 32 -1.81 -10.08 -3.30
CA ASP A 32 -2.69 -9.16 -2.57
C ASP A 32 -3.08 -7.91 -3.39
N LEU A 33 -2.86 -7.91 -4.71
CA LEU A 33 -3.33 -6.85 -5.61
C LEU A 33 -4.87 -6.79 -5.57
N LYS A 34 -5.44 -5.75 -4.94
CA LYS A 34 -6.89 -5.58 -4.82
C LYS A 34 -7.47 -4.86 -6.03
N SER A 35 -7.84 -5.60 -7.09
CA SER A 35 -8.51 -5.00 -8.25
C SER A 35 -9.82 -4.30 -7.90
N ASN A 36 -10.46 -4.70 -6.80
CA ASN A 36 -11.67 -4.11 -6.23
C ASN A 36 -11.40 -3.15 -5.07
N TYR A 37 -10.22 -2.52 -5.01
CA TYR A 37 -9.83 -1.60 -3.93
C TYR A 37 -10.86 -0.50 -3.62
N ALA A 38 -11.68 -0.11 -4.60
CA ALA A 38 -12.76 0.87 -4.43
C ALA A 38 -13.78 0.44 -3.35
N ASP A 39 -14.05 -0.86 -3.19
CA ASP A 39 -15.00 -1.38 -2.19
C ASP A 39 -14.53 -1.14 -0.74
N TYR A 40 -13.24 -0.85 -0.55
CA TYR A 40 -12.62 -0.60 0.75
C TYR A 40 -12.52 0.90 1.09
N MET A 41 -12.73 1.78 0.10
CA MET A 41 -12.67 3.23 0.26
C MET A 41 -13.98 3.76 0.83
N THR A 42 -13.90 4.87 1.54
CA THR A 42 -15.05 5.57 2.15
C THR A 42 -15.46 6.84 1.40
N THR A 43 -14.59 7.34 0.54
CA THR A 43 -14.76 8.58 -0.24
C THR A 43 -15.17 8.29 -1.68
N GLU A 44 -16.09 9.10 -2.21
CA GLU A 44 -16.53 9.04 -3.61
C GLU A 44 -16.63 10.47 -4.19
N PRO A 45 -15.82 10.85 -5.21
CA PRO A 45 -14.71 10.09 -5.78
C PRO A 45 -13.59 9.83 -4.77
N ILE A 46 -12.77 8.80 -5.03
CA ILE A 46 -11.70 8.37 -4.10
C ILE A 46 -10.72 9.52 -3.85
N ASN A 47 -10.60 9.92 -2.58
CA ASN A 47 -9.64 10.92 -2.12
C ASN A 47 -8.54 10.23 -1.28
N CYS A 48 -7.42 9.91 -1.91
CA CYS A 48 -6.30 9.24 -1.24
C CYS A 48 -5.76 10.01 -0.02
N ASN A 49 -5.90 11.35 0.06
CA ASN A 49 -5.45 12.10 1.22
C ASN A 49 -6.29 11.85 2.48
N GLU A 50 -7.60 11.67 2.30
CA GLU A 50 -8.53 11.33 3.38
C GLU A 50 -8.43 9.84 3.72
N GLU A 51 -8.37 8.97 2.71
CA GLU A 51 -8.26 7.52 2.91
C GLU A 51 -7.00 7.13 3.69
N LEU A 52 -5.86 7.79 3.44
CA LEU A 52 -4.61 7.53 4.16
C LEU A 52 -4.67 7.86 5.65
N GLN A 53 -5.62 8.69 6.12
CA GLN A 53 -5.80 8.93 7.56
C GLN A 53 -6.21 7.65 8.31
N ARG A 54 -6.76 6.66 7.58
CA ARG A 54 -7.24 5.39 8.15
C ARG A 54 -6.11 4.37 8.37
N VAL A 55 -4.91 4.58 7.81
CA VAL A 55 -3.78 3.62 7.87
C VAL A 55 -3.46 3.21 9.31
N ALA A 56 -3.45 4.16 10.26
CA ALA A 56 -3.10 3.89 11.65
C ALA A 56 -3.94 2.78 12.30
N ASN A 57 -5.20 2.62 11.87
CA ASN A 57 -6.13 1.61 12.39
C ASN A 57 -6.50 0.54 11.35
N ALA A 58 -5.93 0.59 10.14
CA ALA A 58 -6.25 -0.32 9.06
C ALA A 58 -5.80 -1.75 9.39
N ASP A 59 -6.60 -2.75 9.03
CA ASP A 59 -6.16 -4.14 8.99
C ASP A 59 -5.31 -4.40 7.73
N TYR A 60 -4.79 -5.62 7.60
CA TYR A 60 -3.93 -6.00 6.47
C TYR A 60 -4.63 -5.80 5.13
N GLU A 61 -5.91 -6.20 5.05
CA GLU A 61 -6.72 -6.10 3.84
C GLU A 61 -6.91 -4.64 3.40
N LEU A 62 -7.29 -3.75 4.33
CA LEU A 62 -7.41 -2.33 4.03
C LEU A 62 -6.07 -1.71 3.64
N CYS A 63 -4.95 -2.12 4.24
CA CYS A 63 -3.63 -1.64 3.83
C CYS A 63 -3.31 -2.02 2.37
N THR A 64 -3.59 -3.25 1.96
CA THR A 64 -3.37 -3.69 0.57
C THR A 64 -4.26 -2.94 -0.42
N ALA A 65 -5.50 -2.65 -0.04
CA ALA A 65 -6.41 -1.83 -0.84
C ALA A 65 -5.94 -0.38 -0.95
N LEU A 66 -5.49 0.23 0.15
CA LEU A 66 -4.92 1.58 0.17
C LEU A 66 -3.66 1.67 -0.69
N LEU A 67 -2.74 0.70 -0.59
CA LEU A 67 -1.55 0.66 -1.44
C LEU A 67 -1.93 0.55 -2.92
N THR A 68 -2.91 -0.31 -3.25
CA THR A 68 -3.42 -0.42 -4.62
C THR A 68 -4.05 0.89 -5.10
N ALA A 69 -4.82 1.58 -4.26
CA ALA A 69 -5.43 2.87 -4.59
C ALA A 69 -4.38 3.94 -4.93
N ILE A 70 -3.29 3.99 -4.16
CA ILE A 70 -2.18 4.93 -4.36
C ILE A 70 -1.44 4.65 -5.68
N LEU A 71 -1.19 3.38 -5.97
CA LEU A 71 -0.59 2.95 -7.22
C LEU A 71 -1.47 3.25 -8.44
N ARG A 72 -2.81 3.21 -8.27
CA ARG A 72 -3.77 3.57 -9.31
C ARG A 72 -3.95 5.07 -9.46
N GLU A 73 -3.82 5.84 -8.38
CA GLU A 73 -3.80 7.31 -8.45
C GLU A 73 -2.67 7.78 -9.37
N ASP A 74 -1.47 7.21 -9.28
CA ASP A 74 -0.33 7.59 -10.12
C ASP A 74 -0.58 7.35 -11.61
N HIS A 75 -1.31 6.28 -11.93
CA HIS A 75 -1.77 6.00 -13.29
C HIS A 75 -2.64 7.14 -13.85
N PHE A 76 -3.46 7.79 -13.02
CA PHE A 76 -4.31 8.91 -13.41
C PHE A 76 -3.63 10.29 -13.22
N SER A 77 -2.69 10.39 -12.29
CA SER A 77 -1.99 11.60 -11.89
C SER A 77 -0.49 11.32 -11.80
N ASN A 78 0.16 11.30 -12.96
CA ASN A 78 1.56 10.93 -13.10
C ASN A 78 2.48 11.64 -12.06
N GLY A 79 3.26 10.84 -11.33
CA GLY A 79 4.17 11.29 -10.29
C GLY A 79 3.52 11.49 -8.91
N SER A 80 2.23 11.15 -8.73
CA SER A 80 1.61 11.16 -7.40
C SER A 80 2.26 10.13 -6.49
N PHE A 81 2.59 8.93 -6.98
CA PHE A 81 3.24 7.89 -6.20
C PHE A 81 4.56 8.38 -5.62
N GLU A 82 5.42 8.96 -6.47
CA GLU A 82 6.73 9.47 -6.03
C GLU A 82 6.59 10.56 -4.97
N ARG A 83 5.61 11.46 -5.10
CA ARG A 83 5.33 12.49 -4.08
C ARG A 83 4.93 11.86 -2.75
N ARG A 84 4.09 10.83 -2.76
CA ARG A 84 3.62 10.13 -1.56
C ARG A 84 4.71 9.29 -0.91
N GLN A 85 5.53 8.61 -1.71
CA GLN A 85 6.70 7.89 -1.24
C GLN A 85 7.67 8.84 -0.52
N ARG A 86 8.00 9.99 -1.13
CA ARG A 86 8.87 11.00 -0.50
C ARG A 86 8.27 11.61 0.77
N ALA A 87 6.95 11.65 0.87
CA ALA A 87 6.24 12.09 2.07
C ALA A 87 6.14 10.99 3.15
N GLY A 88 6.70 9.80 2.92
CA GLY A 88 6.65 8.65 3.84
C GLY A 88 5.29 7.96 3.93
N GLN A 89 4.30 8.38 3.13
CA GLN A 89 2.93 7.87 3.24
C GLN A 89 2.83 6.39 2.85
N VAL A 90 3.60 5.97 1.85
CA VAL A 90 3.65 4.56 1.42
C VAL A 90 4.34 3.69 2.47
N ASP A 91 5.42 4.20 3.08
CA ASP A 91 6.15 3.48 4.14
C ASP A 91 5.25 3.23 5.35
N GLU A 92 4.39 4.17 5.71
CA GLU A 92 3.42 3.98 6.81
C GLU A 92 2.41 2.85 6.50
N ILE A 93 1.99 2.70 5.24
CA ILE A 93 1.14 1.57 4.83
C ILE A 93 1.92 0.26 4.99
N LEU A 94 3.15 0.19 4.46
CA LEU A 94 3.96 -1.03 4.51
C LEU A 94 4.30 -1.44 5.95
N LYS A 95 4.68 -0.47 6.81
CA LYS A 95 4.92 -0.73 8.24
C LYS A 95 3.65 -1.24 8.94
N ARG A 96 2.48 -0.70 8.60
CA ARG A 96 1.20 -1.18 9.13
C ARG A 96 0.93 -2.63 8.69
N MET A 97 1.19 -2.97 7.42
CA MET A 97 1.07 -4.34 6.93
C MET A 97 1.98 -5.30 7.71
N VAL A 98 3.24 -4.94 7.93
CA VAL A 98 4.19 -5.74 8.74
C VAL A 98 3.68 -5.92 10.17
N ALA A 99 3.17 -4.85 10.79
CA ALA A 99 2.59 -4.91 12.12
C ALA A 99 1.39 -5.88 12.18
N GLU A 100 0.50 -5.87 11.18
CA GLU A 100 -0.64 -6.80 11.11
C GLU A 100 -0.24 -8.25 10.90
N LEU A 101 0.80 -8.51 10.11
CA LEU A 101 1.28 -9.87 9.84
C LEU A 101 1.96 -10.51 11.07
N ASN A 102 2.50 -9.70 11.98
CA ASN A 102 3.22 -10.12 13.18
C ASN A 102 2.36 -10.17 14.45
N LYS A 103 1.06 -9.90 14.35
CA LYS A 103 0.10 -10.11 15.45
C LYS A 103 -0.10 -11.60 15.73
#